data_AF-A0A662BER3-F1
#
_entry.id   AF-A0A662BER3-F1
#
_cell.length_a   1.000
_cell.length_b   1.000
_cell.length_c   1.000
_cell.angle_alpha   90.00
_cell.angle_beta   90.00
_cell.angle_gamma   90.00
#
_symmetry.space_group_name_H-M   'P 1'
#
loop_
_entity.id
_entity.type
_entity.pdbx_description
1 polymer ?
#
loop_
_entity_poly.entity_id
_entity_poly.type
_entity_poly.pdbx_seq_one_letter_code
_entity_poly.pdbx_strand_id
1 'polypeptide(L)'
;MATETRKSIIEVIKTPISFLVLILLIVEAALVPMAYSFPQHETLLIGFIIGFLILFILIIVGFSIWEPEVLSGKRSWHRDYAHTIADDIYFSLEGFLSNLEEAEQNEGWLFLASTLNQVDTPDKDFKRFCQKVSKRILRKIQSRPRINIQGTAGASQIQVPE
;
A
#
# COMPACT_ATOMS: atom_id res chain seq x y z
N MET A 1 -20.56 33.19 8.70
CA MET A 1 -20.48 32.10 9.71
C MET A 1 -21.02 30.77 9.20
N ALA A 2 -22.12 30.70 8.43
CA ALA A 2 -22.67 29.41 7.94
C ALA A 2 -21.81 28.65 6.89
N THR A 3 -20.91 29.34 6.19
CA THR A 3 -20.05 28.75 5.14
C THR A 3 -18.87 27.95 5.69
N GLU A 4 -18.29 28.37 6.82
CA GLU A 4 -17.22 27.65 7.54
C GLU A 4 -17.73 26.31 8.10
N THR A 5 -18.93 26.30 8.67
CA THR A 5 -19.56 25.08 9.22
C THR A 5 -19.83 24.03 8.15
N ARG A 6 -20.26 24.44 6.94
CA ARG A 6 -20.47 23.51 5.82
C ARG A 6 -19.18 22.87 5.33
N LYS A 7 -18.07 23.61 5.29
CA LYS A 7 -16.75 23.05 4.92
C LYS A 7 -16.28 22.02 5.95
N SER A 8 -16.46 22.30 7.24
CA SER A 8 -16.09 21.37 8.31
C SER A 8 -16.89 20.06 8.27
N ILE A 9 -18.19 20.11 7.98
CA ILE A 9 -19.03 18.90 7.86
C ILE A 9 -18.61 18.05 6.66
N ILE A 10 -18.30 18.66 5.51
CA ILE A 10 -17.84 17.94 4.32
C ILE A 10 -16.46 17.31 4.54
N GLU A 11 -15.61 17.94 5.33
CA GLU A 11 -14.28 17.42 5.65
C GLU A 11 -14.32 16.19 6.57
N VAL A 12 -15.30 16.12 7.47
CA VAL A 12 -15.52 14.95 8.34
C VAL A 12 -15.96 13.72 7.55
N ILE A 13 -16.64 13.88 6.41
CA ILE A 13 -17.16 12.77 5.58
C ILE A 13 -16.07 12.14 4.68
N LYS A 14 -14.83 12.65 4.72
CA LYS A 14 -13.73 12.11 3.90
C LYS A 14 -13.34 10.68 4.26
N THR A 15 -13.63 10.21 5.47
CA THR A 15 -13.37 8.83 5.89
C THR A 15 -14.61 7.96 5.75
N PRO A 16 -14.50 6.74 5.20
CA PRO A 16 -15.64 5.82 5.07
C PRO A 16 -16.33 5.51 6.39
N ILE A 17 -15.59 5.49 7.51
CA ILE A 17 -16.17 5.35 8.86
C ILE A 17 -17.13 6.50 9.17
N SER A 18 -16.71 7.75 8.97
CA SER A 18 -17.54 8.91 9.29
C SER A 18 -18.81 8.95 8.45
N PHE A 19 -18.72 8.48 7.19
CA PHE A 19 -19.90 8.34 6.33
C PHE A 19 -20.88 7.28 6.87
N LEU A 20 -20.38 6.13 7.31
CA LEU A 20 -21.21 5.09 7.94
C LEU A 20 -21.88 5.61 9.23
N VAL A 21 -21.12 6.30 10.09
CA VAL A 21 -21.66 6.90 11.31
C VAL A 21 -22.73 7.95 10.99
N LEU A 22 -22.52 8.75 9.94
CA LEU A 22 -23.53 9.74 9.50
C LEU A 22 -24.82 9.06 9.05
N ILE A 23 -24.74 7.98 8.26
CA ILE A 23 -25.92 7.20 7.86
C ILE A 23 -26.64 6.65 9.09
N LEU A 24 -25.90 6.08 10.05
CA LEU A 24 -26.47 5.59 11.30
C LEU A 24 -27.24 6.69 12.02
N LEU A 25 -26.64 7.88 12.13
CA LEU A 25 -27.23 9.04 12.82
C LEU A 25 -28.50 9.53 12.12
N ILE A 26 -28.53 9.50 10.78
CA ILE A 26 -29.74 9.83 9.99
C ILE A 26 -30.84 8.80 10.23
N VAL A 27 -30.50 7.50 10.23
CA VAL A 27 -31.45 6.41 10.47
C VAL A 27 -32.01 6.49 11.90
N GLU A 28 -31.15 6.75 12.89
CA GLU A 28 -31.56 6.94 14.29
C GLU A 28 -32.47 8.15 14.45
N ALA A 29 -32.11 9.29 13.85
CA ALA A 29 -32.92 10.50 13.86
C ALA A 29 -34.30 10.31 13.20
N ALA A 30 -34.44 9.37 12.26
CA ALA A 30 -35.73 9.01 11.67
C ALA A 30 -36.53 8.02 12.53
N LEU A 31 -35.86 7.07 13.17
CA LEU A 31 -36.49 6.02 13.99
C LEU A 31 -37.03 6.55 15.33
N VAL A 32 -36.33 7.49 15.97
CA VAL A 32 -36.75 8.04 17.27
C VAL A 32 -38.13 8.73 17.20
N PRO A 33 -38.40 9.67 16.27
CA PRO A 33 -39.73 10.28 16.14
C PRO A 33 -40.82 9.26 15.78
N MET A 34 -40.46 8.24 15.01
CA MET A 34 -41.38 7.16 14.62
C MET A 34 -41.78 6.33 15.84
N ALA A 35 -40.85 6.04 16.76
CA ALA A 35 -41.14 5.37 18.03
C ALA A 35 -42.14 6.17 18.88
N TYR A 36 -41.96 7.49 18.96
CA TYR A 36 -42.87 8.37 19.69
C TYR A 36 -44.29 8.44 19.09
N SER A 37 -44.41 8.24 17.77
CA SER A 37 -45.69 8.34 17.06
C SER A 37 -46.57 7.09 17.20
N PHE A 38 -45.99 5.94 17.58
CA PHE A 38 -46.69 4.64 17.66
C PHE A 38 -46.55 3.99 19.05
N PRO A 39 -47.20 4.55 20.10
CA PRO A 39 -47.04 4.08 21.48
C PRO A 39 -47.53 2.64 21.71
N GLN A 40 -48.45 2.14 20.87
CA GLN A 40 -48.97 0.77 20.98
C GLN A 40 -47.94 -0.32 20.66
N HIS A 41 -46.82 0.03 20.02
CA HIS A 41 -45.75 -0.91 19.64
C HIS A 41 -44.37 -0.47 20.15
N GLU A 42 -44.32 0.40 21.14
CA GLU A 42 -43.09 1.03 21.64
C GLU A 42 -42.00 0.01 21.99
N THR A 43 -42.34 -1.06 22.72
CA THR A 43 -41.38 -2.10 23.13
C THR A 43 -40.75 -2.83 21.94
N LEU A 44 -41.52 -3.10 20.90
CA LEU A 44 -41.05 -3.80 19.71
C LEU A 44 -40.15 -2.87 18.88
N LEU A 45 -40.53 -1.60 18.76
CA LEU A 45 -39.78 -0.60 18.01
C LEU A 45 -38.45 -0.25 18.67
N ILE A 46 -38.43 -0.09 20.00
CA ILE A 46 -37.20 0.09 20.79
C ILE A 46 -36.29 -1.15 20.64
N GLY A 47 -36.85 -2.35 20.72
CA GLY A 47 -36.10 -3.60 20.50
C GLY A 47 -35.44 -3.65 19.13
N PHE A 48 -36.14 -3.18 18.08
CA PHE A 48 -35.60 -3.09 16.74
C PHE A 48 -34.45 -2.07 16.62
N ILE A 49 -34.59 -0.89 17.25
CA ILE A 49 -33.53 0.13 17.28
C ILE A 49 -32.25 -0.43 17.93
N ILE A 50 -32.38 -1.05 19.11
CA ILE A 50 -31.25 -1.64 19.83
C ILE A 50 -30.62 -2.77 19.01
N GLY A 51 -31.44 -3.67 18.44
CA GLY A 51 -30.96 -4.77 17.62
C GLY A 51 -30.21 -4.30 16.37
N PHE A 52 -30.73 -3.28 15.69
CA PHE A 52 -30.08 -2.65 14.56
C PHE A 52 -28.73 -2.04 14.94
N LEU A 53 -28.66 -1.33 16.07
CA LEU A 53 -27.43 -0.72 16.55
C LEU A 53 -26.35 -1.77 16.87
N ILE A 54 -26.71 -2.87 17.53
CA ILE A 54 -25.79 -3.99 17.79
C ILE A 54 -25.28 -4.59 16.48
N LEU A 55 -26.19 -4.87 15.53
CA LEU A 55 -25.83 -5.43 14.23
C LEU A 55 -24.89 -4.50 13.46
N PHE A 56 -25.15 -3.20 13.48
CA PHE A 56 -24.32 -2.20 12.83
C PHE A 56 -22.91 -2.13 13.43
N ILE A 57 -22.79 -2.16 14.76
CA ILE A 57 -21.49 -2.24 15.45
C ILE A 57 -20.74 -3.50 15.02
N LEU A 58 -21.40 -4.66 14.96
CA LEU A 58 -20.77 -5.90 14.52
C LEU A 58 -20.26 -5.82 13.08
N ILE A 59 -21.01 -5.18 12.18
CA ILE A 59 -20.58 -4.95 10.80
C ILE A 59 -19.32 -4.07 10.76
N ILE A 60 -19.30 -2.97 11.51
CA ILE A 60 -18.12 -2.08 11.57
C ILE A 60 -16.90 -2.82 12.13
N VAL A 61 -17.07 -3.59 13.21
CA VAL A 61 -15.99 -4.38 13.80
C VAL A 61 -15.49 -5.43 12.81
N GLY A 62 -16.41 -6.10 12.10
CA GLY A 62 -16.07 -7.05 11.04
C GLY A 62 -15.23 -6.41 9.92
N PHE A 63 -15.64 -5.25 9.41
CA PHE A 63 -14.88 -4.49 8.42
C PHE A 63 -13.51 -4.04 8.96
N SER A 64 -13.44 -3.66 10.23
CA SER A 64 -12.19 -3.24 10.88
C SER A 64 -11.16 -4.37 10.97
N ILE A 65 -11.62 -5.61 11.16
CA ILE A 65 -10.74 -6.77 11.19
C ILE A 65 -10.34 -7.19 9.77
N TRP A 66 -11.29 -7.16 8.82
CA TRP A 66 -11.05 -7.70 7.48
C TRP A 66 -10.21 -6.78 6.60
N GLU A 67 -10.51 -5.48 6.60
CA GLU A 67 -9.80 -4.48 5.81
C GLU A 67 -9.69 -3.14 6.58
N PRO A 68 -8.79 -3.05 7.58
CA PRO A 68 -8.59 -1.80 8.34
C PRO A 68 -8.18 -0.62 7.44
N GLU A 69 -7.60 -0.92 6.27
CA GLU A 69 -7.16 0.06 5.28
C GLU A 69 -8.34 0.84 4.67
N VAL A 70 -9.47 0.16 4.41
CA VAL A 70 -10.69 0.79 3.84
C VAL A 70 -11.28 1.80 4.81
N LEU A 71 -11.21 1.50 6.10
CA LEU A 71 -11.72 2.39 7.14
C LEU A 71 -10.84 3.62 7.37
N SER A 72 -9.52 3.48 7.20
CA SER A 72 -8.55 4.58 7.38
C SER A 72 -8.56 5.62 6.26
N GLY A 73 -9.13 5.29 5.10
CA GLY A 73 -9.08 6.13 3.90
C GLY A 73 -7.67 6.24 3.28
N LYS A 74 -6.66 5.58 3.85
CA LYS A 74 -5.30 5.52 3.31
C LYS A 74 -5.12 4.15 2.65
N ARG A 75 -5.19 4.11 1.33
CA ARG A 75 -4.80 2.92 0.56
C ARG A 75 -3.33 2.62 0.86
N SER A 76 -2.95 1.39 1.20
CA SER A 76 -1.53 1.05 1.30
C SER A 76 -0.93 1.02 -0.11
N TRP A 77 -0.32 2.12 -0.57
CA TRP A 77 0.31 2.18 -1.90
C TRP A 77 1.44 1.15 -2.07
N HIS A 78 1.91 0.57 -0.97
CA HIS A 78 3.20 -0.09 -0.87
C HIS A 78 3.22 -1.53 -1.38
N ARG A 79 2.06 -2.22 -1.47
CA ARG A 79 2.09 -3.65 -1.86
C ARG A 79 2.41 -3.86 -3.33
N ASP A 80 1.78 -3.08 -4.21
CA ASP A 80 1.91 -3.25 -5.66
C ASP A 80 3.07 -2.42 -6.22
N TYR A 81 3.30 -1.21 -5.69
CA TYR A 81 4.39 -0.33 -6.15
C TYR A 81 5.78 -0.84 -5.78
N ALA A 82 5.93 -1.66 -4.74
CA ALA A 82 7.24 -2.21 -4.36
C ALA A 82 7.91 -2.96 -5.51
N HIS A 83 7.13 -3.68 -6.33
CA HIS A 83 7.67 -4.43 -7.46
C HIS A 83 8.10 -3.51 -8.60
N THR A 84 7.26 -2.54 -8.96
CA THR A 84 7.57 -1.56 -10.00
C THR A 84 8.80 -0.74 -9.63
N ILE A 85 8.84 -0.20 -8.41
CA ILE A 85 9.99 0.60 -7.95
C ILE A 85 11.26 -0.25 -7.86
N ALA A 86 11.17 -1.51 -7.42
CA ALA A 86 12.34 -2.39 -7.43
C ALA A 86 12.89 -2.60 -8.85
N ASP A 87 12.00 -2.77 -9.82
CA ASP A 87 12.40 -2.94 -11.22
C ASP A 87 12.97 -1.60 -11.78
N ASP A 88 12.40 -0.44 -11.43
CA ASP A 88 12.91 0.89 -11.83
C ASP A 88 14.29 1.22 -11.22
N ILE A 89 14.48 0.94 -9.93
CA ILE A 89 15.78 1.07 -9.25
C ILE A 89 16.78 0.14 -9.92
N TYR A 90 16.38 -1.09 -10.22
CA TYR A 90 17.23 -2.04 -10.92
C TYR A 90 17.66 -1.49 -12.29
N PHE A 91 16.73 -1.04 -13.13
CA PHE A 91 17.05 -0.55 -14.47
C PHE A 91 17.86 0.75 -14.46
N SER A 92 17.57 1.67 -13.52
CA SER A 92 18.30 2.93 -13.42
C SER A 92 19.75 2.73 -13.00
N LEU A 93 20.02 1.84 -12.04
CA LEU A 93 21.39 1.56 -11.59
C LEU A 93 22.14 0.61 -12.53
N GLU A 94 21.43 -0.23 -13.28
CA GLU A 94 22.07 -1.17 -14.20
C GLU A 94 22.95 -0.49 -15.24
N GLY A 95 22.51 0.64 -15.81
CA GLY A 95 23.32 1.37 -16.78
C GLY A 95 24.59 1.99 -16.18
N PHE A 96 24.60 2.29 -14.88
CA PHE A 96 25.81 2.77 -14.19
C PHE A 96 26.74 1.62 -13.84
N LEU A 97 26.18 0.51 -13.38
CA LEU A 97 26.95 -0.67 -12.97
C LEU A 97 27.49 -1.44 -14.18
N SER A 98 26.87 -1.35 -15.36
CA SER A 98 27.31 -2.07 -16.57
C SER A 98 28.73 -1.75 -17.02
N ASN A 99 29.29 -0.61 -16.59
CA ASN A 99 30.68 -0.22 -16.88
C ASN A 99 31.71 -0.84 -15.92
N LEU A 100 31.27 -1.46 -14.83
CA LEU A 100 32.14 -2.12 -13.85
C LEU A 100 32.42 -3.58 -14.23
N GLU A 101 33.44 -4.17 -13.64
CA GLU A 101 33.70 -5.61 -13.79
C GLU A 101 32.55 -6.44 -13.19
N GLU A 102 32.25 -7.62 -13.75
CA GLU A 102 31.12 -8.44 -13.30
C GLU A 102 31.17 -8.77 -11.80
N ALA A 103 32.37 -8.92 -11.24
CA ALA A 103 32.58 -9.11 -9.80
C ALA A 103 32.13 -7.88 -8.99
N GLU A 104 32.55 -6.69 -9.39
CA GLU A 104 32.19 -5.43 -8.73
C GLU A 104 30.69 -5.11 -8.89
N GLN A 105 30.11 -5.42 -10.05
CA GLN A 105 28.67 -5.31 -10.26
C GLN A 105 27.88 -6.15 -9.25
N ASN A 106 28.27 -7.42 -9.11
CA ASN A 106 27.62 -8.34 -8.19
C ASN A 106 27.77 -7.88 -6.74
N GLU A 107 28.95 -7.40 -6.35
CA GLU A 107 29.19 -6.84 -5.02
C GLU A 107 28.32 -5.60 -4.76
N GLY A 108 28.24 -4.68 -5.72
CA GLY A 108 27.40 -3.48 -5.63
C GLY A 108 25.92 -3.81 -5.43
N TRP A 109 25.40 -4.80 -6.18
CA TRP A 109 24.01 -5.24 -6.02
C TRP A 109 23.76 -5.95 -4.68
N LEU A 110 24.71 -6.77 -4.21
CA LEU A 110 24.63 -7.42 -2.90
C LEU A 110 24.66 -6.39 -1.77
N PHE A 111 25.50 -5.37 -1.88
CA PHE A 111 25.59 -4.28 -0.92
C PHE A 111 24.29 -3.45 -0.88
N LEU A 112 23.71 -3.13 -2.04
CA LEU A 112 22.41 -2.44 -2.09
C LEU A 112 21.30 -3.27 -1.43
N ALA A 113 21.24 -4.57 -1.76
CA ALA A 113 20.25 -5.47 -1.20
C ALA A 113 20.41 -5.64 0.32
N SER A 114 21.64 -5.71 0.83
CA SER A 114 21.92 -5.81 2.27
C SER A 114 21.56 -4.52 3.00
N THR A 115 21.92 -3.36 2.43
CA THR A 115 21.59 -2.04 2.97
C THR A 115 20.07 -1.87 3.11
N LEU A 116 19.31 -2.21 2.07
CA LEU A 116 17.84 -2.16 2.12
C LEU A 116 17.25 -3.09 3.19
N ASN A 117 17.88 -4.24 3.44
CA ASN A 117 17.40 -5.20 4.44
C ASN A 117 17.77 -4.78 5.89
N GLN A 118 18.78 -3.94 6.06
CA GLN A 118 19.26 -3.44 7.36
C GLN A 118 18.63 -2.12 7.79
N VAL A 119 17.71 -1.54 7.00
CA VAL A 119 17.02 -0.30 7.37
C VAL A 119 16.27 -0.47 8.69
N ASP A 120 16.69 0.29 9.70
CA ASP A 120 16.01 0.39 10.98
C ASP A 120 15.08 1.60 10.98
N THR A 121 13.79 1.34 10.81
CA THR A 121 12.74 2.36 10.82
C THR A 121 11.60 1.90 11.74
N PRO A 122 10.95 2.83 12.47
CA PRO A 122 9.73 2.51 13.20
C PRO A 122 8.57 2.16 12.25
N ASP A 123 8.65 2.54 10.98
CA ASP A 123 7.62 2.24 9.97
C ASP A 123 7.76 0.79 9.47
N LYS A 124 6.85 -0.07 9.96
CA LYS A 124 6.79 -1.49 9.58
C LYS A 124 6.48 -1.70 8.10
N ASP A 125 5.73 -0.79 7.48
CA ASP A 125 5.33 -0.91 6.07
C ASP A 125 6.50 -0.52 5.17
N PHE A 126 7.23 0.54 5.52
CA PHE A 126 8.47 0.88 4.84
C PHE A 126 9.52 -0.24 4.96
N LYS A 127 9.67 -0.84 6.15
CA LYS A 127 10.58 -1.98 6.35
C LYS A 127 10.21 -3.16 5.45
N ARG A 128 8.92 -3.51 5.36
CA ARG A 128 8.43 -4.57 4.46
C ARG A 128 8.65 -4.22 2.99
N PHE A 129 8.49 -2.95 2.62
CA PHE A 129 8.80 -2.46 1.28
C PHE A 129 10.27 -2.69 0.93
N CYS A 130 11.21 -2.25 1.78
CA CYS A 130 12.64 -2.43 1.54
C CYS A 130 13.03 -3.91 1.44
N GLN A 131 12.44 -4.78 2.28
CA GLN A 131 12.63 -6.23 2.20
C GLN A 131 12.15 -6.83 0.88
N LYS A 132 10.99 -6.39 0.37
CA LYS A 132 10.47 -6.83 -0.93
C LYS A 132 11.38 -6.39 -2.08
N VAL A 133 11.85 -5.14 -2.06
CA VAL A 133 12.76 -4.58 -3.07
C VAL A 133 14.08 -5.37 -3.06
N SER A 134 14.71 -5.53 -1.89
CA SER A 134 15.93 -6.32 -1.71
C SER A 134 15.79 -7.75 -2.26
N LYS A 135 14.71 -8.45 -1.89
CA LYS A 135 14.44 -9.81 -2.38
C LYS A 135 14.26 -9.88 -3.90
N ARG A 136 13.67 -8.84 -4.51
CA ARG A 136 13.48 -8.77 -5.97
C ARG A 136 14.79 -8.54 -6.70
N ILE A 137 15.63 -7.63 -6.21
CA ILE A 137 16.98 -7.37 -6.74
C ILE A 137 17.81 -8.66 -6.70
N LEU A 138 17.86 -9.34 -5.55
CA LEU A 138 18.60 -10.60 -5.40
C LEU A 138 18.16 -11.68 -6.40
N ARG A 139 16.85 -11.82 -6.64
CA ARG A 139 16.33 -12.75 -7.66
C ARG A 139 16.79 -12.37 -9.08
N LYS A 140 16.86 -11.08 -9.41
CA LYS A 140 17.35 -10.63 -10.72
C LYS A 140 18.83 -10.93 -10.90
N ILE A 141 19.66 -10.70 -9.88
CA ILE A 141 21.10 -11.06 -9.93
C ILE A 141 21.25 -12.56 -10.19
N GLN A 142 20.52 -13.41 -9.45
CA GLN A 142 20.60 -14.87 -9.57
C GLN A 142 20.11 -15.41 -10.92
N SER A 143 19.24 -14.66 -11.62
CA SER A 143 18.69 -15.04 -12.91
C SER A 143 19.45 -14.46 -14.10
N ARG A 144 20.55 -13.72 -13.87
CA ARG A 144 21.39 -13.24 -14.96
C ARG A 144 22.00 -14.45 -15.68
N PRO A 145 21.79 -14.57 -17.00
CA PRO A 145 22.56 -15.52 -17.77
C PRO A 145 24.03 -15.12 -17.67
N ARG A 146 24.91 -16.05 -17.25
CA ARG A 146 26.35 -15.87 -17.39
C ARG A 146 26.63 -15.74 -18.88
N ILE A 147 26.79 -14.52 -19.37
CA ILE A 147 27.16 -14.27 -20.75
C ILE A 147 28.59 -14.81 -20.86
N ASN A 148 28.74 -15.98 -21.48
CA ASN A 148 30.02 -16.63 -21.67
C ASN A 148 30.79 -15.84 -22.73
N ILE A 149 31.48 -14.77 -22.34
CA ILE A 149 32.37 -13.99 -23.21
C ILE A 149 33.67 -14.80 -23.38
N GLN A 150 33.59 -15.96 -24.03
CA GLN A 150 34.75 -16.72 -24.51
C GLN A 150 34.95 -16.55 -26.04
N GLY A 151 34.24 -15.62 -26.69
CA GLY A 151 34.12 -15.60 -28.16
C GLY A 151 34.82 -14.48 -28.94
N THR A 152 35.42 -13.46 -28.32
CA THR A 152 35.90 -12.27 -29.07
C THR A 152 37.34 -11.86 -28.76
N ALA A 153 38.24 -12.83 -28.59
CA ALA A 153 39.69 -12.58 -28.53
C ALA A 153 40.38 -12.58 -29.91
N GLY A 154 39.64 -12.57 -31.03
CA GLY A 154 40.26 -12.66 -32.35
C GLY A 154 39.48 -11.94 -33.44
N ALA A 155 39.69 -10.63 -33.60
CA ALA A 155 39.66 -9.92 -34.88
C ALA A 155 39.81 -8.40 -34.68
N SER A 156 41.05 -7.93 -34.64
CA SER A 156 41.39 -6.56 -35.07
C SER A 156 42.86 -6.53 -35.48
N GLN A 157 43.15 -7.11 -36.66
CA GLN A 157 44.26 -6.62 -37.46
C GLN A 157 43.76 -5.41 -38.24
N ILE A 158 44.09 -4.22 -37.75
CA ILE A 158 43.92 -2.98 -38.51
C ILE A 158 45.14 -2.88 -39.43
N GLN A 159 44.95 -3.21 -40.72
CA GLN A 159 45.90 -2.87 -41.76
C GLN A 159 45.84 -1.35 -42.03
N VAL A 160 46.98 -0.69 -41.87
CA VAL A 160 47.19 0.70 -42.28
C VAL A 160 47.64 0.70 -43.74
N PRO A 161 46.96 1.42 -44.66
CA PRO A 161 47.42 1.59 -46.03
C PRO A 161 48.54 2.64 -46.10
N GLU A 162 49.61 2.33 -46.85
CA GLU A 162 50.64 3.30 -47.30
C GLU A 162 50.09 4.26 -48.38
#